data_AF-A0AAD7EA30-F1
#
_entry.id   AF-A0AAD7EA30-F1
#
_cell.length_a   1.000
_cell.length_b   1.000
_cell.length_c   1.000
_cell.angle_alpha   90.00
_cell.angle_beta   90.00
_cell.angle_gamma   90.00
#
_symmetry.space_group_name_H-M   'P 1'
#
loop_
_entity.id
_entity.type
_entity.pdbx_description
1 polymer ?
#
loop_
_entity_poly.entity_id
_entity_poly.type
_entity_poly.pdbx_seq_one_letter_code
_entity_poly.pdbx_strand_id
1 'polypeptide(L)'
;FRRSPVVNVLLGETIARPDRGLEERERWARAMLILFKPWRSISDLKNVAEKWAAVYERTVFSPYATQIILNMQVERECKDARDAYDALRKAGKANPLLPGVESTRASKDVEEFAAALEGDVNL
;
A
#
# COMPACT_ATOMS: atom_id res chain seq x y z
N PHE A 1 37.37 -4.41 12.45
CA PHE A 1 36.16 -5.07 12.99
C PHE A 1 35.47 -4.13 13.95
N ARG A 2 34.19 -3.78 13.73
CA ARG A 2 33.41 -3.09 14.78
C ARG A 2 33.17 -4.10 15.91
N ARG A 3 33.48 -3.73 17.15
CA ARG A 3 33.47 -4.62 18.32
C ARG A 3 32.13 -4.71 19.05
N SER A 4 31.13 -3.92 18.63
CA SER A 4 29.81 -3.90 19.27
C SER A 4 28.70 -3.82 18.21
N PRO A 5 27.62 -4.62 18.32
CA PRO A 5 26.46 -4.53 17.46
C PRO A 5 25.73 -3.21 17.72
N VAL A 6 25.43 -2.47 16.65
CA VAL A 6 24.64 -1.25 16.70
C VAL A 6 23.31 -1.50 15.98
N VAL A 7 22.22 -1.09 16.61
CA VAL A 7 20.89 -1.15 16.01
C VAL A 7 20.67 0.16 15.26
N ASN A 8 20.41 0.07 13.96
CA ASN A 8 20.08 1.25 13.16
C ASN A 8 18.67 1.74 13.57
N VAL A 9 18.60 2.95 14.12
CA VAL A 9 17.33 3.63 14.35
C VAL A 9 16.90 4.32 13.06
N LEU A 10 15.72 3.98 12.56
CA LEU A 10 15.15 4.60 11.37
C LEU A 10 14.44 5.88 11.78
N LEU A 11 15.12 7.00 11.58
CA LEU A 11 14.57 8.34 11.77
C LEU A 11 14.22 8.91 10.40
N GLY A 12 12.94 9.23 10.16
CA GLY A 12 12.54 9.85 8.91
C GLY A 12 11.05 9.74 8.59
N GLU A 13 10.70 10.33 7.44
CA GLU A 13 9.38 10.24 6.82
C GLU A 13 8.99 8.77 6.53
N THR A 14 7.68 8.54 6.38
CA THR A 14 7.15 7.22 6.03
C THR A 14 7.84 6.69 4.76
N ILE A 15 8.18 5.40 4.77
CA ILE A 15 8.82 4.76 3.63
C ILE A 15 7.93 4.93 2.39
N ALA A 16 8.51 5.48 1.31
CA ALA A 16 7.84 5.76 0.03
C ALA A 16 7.25 4.50 -0.60
N ARG A 17 6.27 4.62 -1.49
CA ARG A 17 5.63 3.44 -2.09
C ARG A 17 6.15 3.14 -3.49
N PRO A 18 6.41 1.88 -3.84
CA PRO A 18 6.92 1.56 -5.17
C PRO A 18 5.89 1.77 -6.30
N ASP A 19 4.59 1.83 -5.97
CA ASP A 19 3.47 1.85 -6.92
C ASP A 19 3.03 3.25 -7.38
N ARG A 20 3.43 4.33 -6.69
CA ARG A 20 2.98 5.70 -6.98
C ARG A 20 3.82 6.48 -8.01
N GLY A 21 4.73 5.80 -8.70
CA GLY A 21 5.49 6.37 -9.81
C GLY A 21 7.00 6.23 -9.66
N LEU A 22 7.74 6.76 -10.64
CA LEU A 22 9.19 6.54 -10.77
C LEU A 22 9.98 7.13 -9.61
N GLU A 23 9.62 8.31 -9.10
CA GLU A 23 10.33 8.92 -7.97
C GLU A 23 10.11 8.15 -6.66
N GLU A 24 8.88 7.76 -6.35
CA GLU A 24 8.63 6.98 -5.14
C GLU A 24 9.28 5.59 -5.22
N ARG A 25 9.31 5.00 -6.42
CA ARG A 25 10.04 3.75 -6.67
C ARG A 25 11.54 3.87 -6.41
N GLU A 26 12.17 4.98 -6.81
CA GLU A 26 13.56 5.27 -6.48
C GLU A 26 13.77 5.41 -4.96
N ARG A 27 12.87 6.10 -4.26
CA ARG A 27 12.94 6.27 -2.80
C ARG A 27 12.72 4.95 -2.05
N TRP A 28 11.78 4.13 -2.51
CA TRP A 28 11.54 2.78 -2.00
C TRP A 28 12.77 1.90 -2.19
N ALA A 29 13.30 1.83 -3.41
CA ALA A 29 14.50 1.07 -3.74
C ALA A 29 15.69 1.48 -2.86
N ARG A 30 15.91 2.79 -2.70
CA ARG A 30 16.93 3.33 -1.80
C ARG A 30 16.74 2.85 -0.36
N ALA A 31 15.52 2.93 0.17
CA ALA A 31 15.21 2.48 1.53
C ALA A 31 15.48 0.98 1.70
N MET A 32 15.00 0.13 0.79
CA MET A 32 15.20 -1.31 0.88
C MET A 32 16.67 -1.72 0.79
N LEU A 33 17.45 -1.05 -0.07
CA LEU A 33 18.90 -1.29 -0.16
C LEU A 33 19.62 -0.89 1.14
N ILE A 34 19.28 0.27 1.73
CA ILE A 34 19.89 0.70 3.00
C ILE A 34 19.57 -0.27 4.14
N LEU A 35 18.37 -0.84 4.16
CA LEU A 35 17.91 -1.71 5.24
C LEU A 35 18.41 -3.15 5.11
N PHE A 36 18.39 -3.70 3.90
CA PHE A 36 18.52 -5.15 3.69
C PHE A 36 19.75 -5.58 2.90
N LYS A 37 20.46 -4.65 2.25
CA LYS A 37 21.77 -4.95 1.64
C LYS A 37 22.85 -4.73 2.70
N PRO A 38 23.84 -5.61 2.87
CA PRO A 38 24.99 -5.30 3.73
C PRO A 38 25.84 -4.18 3.12
N TRP A 39 26.11 -3.11 3.87
CA TRP A 39 26.96 -2.00 3.42
C TRP A 39 27.77 -1.38 4.57
N ARG A 40 28.90 -0.77 4.24
CA ARG A 40 29.72 0.05 5.16
C ARG A 40 29.94 1.46 4.63
N SER A 41 29.81 1.65 3.33
CA SER A 41 29.91 2.91 2.62
C SER A 41 28.78 3.04 1.61
N ILE A 42 28.49 4.26 1.18
CA ILE A 42 27.44 4.51 0.17
C ILE A 42 27.78 3.82 -1.16
N SER A 43 29.07 3.69 -1.48
CA SER A 43 29.57 3.02 -2.68
C SER A 43 29.20 1.53 -2.73
N ASP A 44 29.02 0.88 -1.57
CA ASP A 44 28.58 -0.52 -1.51
C ASP A 44 27.12 -0.66 -1.97
N LEU A 45 26.31 0.39 -1.79
CA LEU A 45 24.91 0.38 -2.14
C LEU A 45 24.70 0.56 -3.63
N LYS A 46 25.37 1.53 -4.26
CA LYS A 46 25.13 1.96 -5.64
C LYS A 46 26.36 2.70 -6.20
N ASN A 47 26.60 2.59 -7.51
CA ASN A 47 27.53 3.47 -8.23
C ASN A 47 26.93 4.88 -8.44
N VAL A 48 27.76 5.94 -8.46
CA VAL A 48 27.30 7.34 -8.49
C VAL A 48 26.26 7.62 -9.60
N ALA A 49 26.48 7.08 -10.80
CA ALA A 49 25.62 7.30 -11.97
C ALA A 49 24.40 6.35 -12.07
N GLU A 50 24.30 5.32 -11.22
CA GLU A 50 23.21 4.34 -11.32
C GLU A 50 21.91 4.85 -10.70
N LYS A 51 20.77 4.30 -11.12
CA LYS A 51 19.48 4.53 -10.47
C LYS A 51 19.26 3.52 -9.34
N TRP A 52 18.63 3.93 -8.24
CA TRP A 52 18.38 3.06 -7.09
C TRP A 52 17.49 1.88 -7.46
N ALA A 53 16.45 2.10 -8.28
CA ALA A 53 15.57 1.02 -8.73
C ALA A 53 16.32 -0.02 -9.54
N ALA A 54 17.23 0.39 -10.42
CA ALA A 54 18.06 -0.52 -11.21
C ALA A 54 19.00 -1.37 -10.35
N VAL A 55 19.55 -0.79 -9.26
CA VAL A 55 20.36 -1.58 -8.31
C VAL A 55 19.50 -2.54 -7.51
N TYR A 56 18.33 -2.10 -7.07
CA TYR A 56 17.39 -2.93 -6.33
C TYR A 56 16.94 -4.14 -7.14
N GLU A 57 16.59 -3.97 -8.42
CA GLU A 57 16.13 -5.05 -9.30
C GLU A 57 17.15 -6.18 -9.46
N ARG A 58 18.45 -5.86 -9.49
CA ARG A 58 19.51 -6.87 -9.59
C ARG A 58 20.02 -7.39 -8.24
N THR A 59 19.60 -6.77 -7.13
CA THR A 59 20.07 -7.15 -5.80
C THR A 59 19.34 -8.40 -5.33
N VAL A 60 20.11 -9.44 -5.01
CA VAL A 60 19.56 -10.65 -4.41
C VAL A 60 19.52 -10.45 -2.89
N PHE A 61 18.30 -10.34 -2.36
CA PHE A 61 18.07 -10.28 -0.92
C PHE A 61 18.02 -11.70 -0.33
N SER A 62 18.30 -11.83 0.97
CA SER A 62 18.11 -13.10 1.66
C SER A 62 16.62 -13.47 1.69
N PRO A 63 16.26 -14.77 1.74
CA PRO A 63 14.85 -15.19 1.78
C PRO A 63 14.07 -14.52 2.91
N TYR A 64 14.69 -14.35 4.08
CA TYR A 64 14.11 -13.67 5.23
C TYR A 64 13.88 -12.17 4.97
N ALA A 65 14.86 -11.48 4.38
CA ALA A 65 14.69 -10.07 4.01
C ALA A 65 13.59 -9.89 2.96
N THR A 66 13.54 -10.76 1.95
CA THR A 66 12.48 -10.73 0.93
C THR A 66 11.09 -10.88 1.55
N GLN A 67 10.91 -11.78 2.52
CA GLN A 67 9.64 -11.92 3.24
C GLN A 67 9.26 -10.64 3.99
N ILE A 68 10.21 -9.99 4.66
CA ILE A 68 9.95 -8.71 5.35
C ILE A 68 9.55 -7.63 4.34
N ILE A 69 10.27 -7.51 3.23
CA ILE A 69 9.99 -6.53 2.17
C ILE A 69 8.57 -6.73 1.62
N LEU A 70 8.16 -7.98 1.38
CA LEU A 70 6.80 -8.32 0.92
C LEU A 70 5.74 -7.98 1.99
N ASN A 71 5.98 -8.35 3.25
CA ASN A 71 5.07 -8.04 4.35
C ASN A 71 4.86 -6.54 4.51
N MET A 72 5.93 -5.73 4.37
CA MET A 72 5.81 -4.27 4.39
C MET A 72 4.86 -3.76 3.30
N GLN A 73 4.85 -4.38 2.11
CA GLN A 73 3.93 -4.01 1.03
C GLN A 73 2.49 -4.40 1.39
N VAL A 74 2.27 -5.64 1.85
CA VAL A 74 0.95 -6.14 2.27
C VAL A 74 0.36 -5.27 3.39
N GLU A 75 1.15 -4.94 4.42
CA GLU A 75 0.70 -4.07 5.51
C GLU A 75 0.22 -2.71 5.01
N ARG A 76 0.89 -2.14 4.01
CA ARG A 76 0.46 -0.87 3.39
C ARG A 76 -0.82 -1.03 2.57
N GLU A 77 -0.94 -2.10 1.79
CA GLU A 77 -2.17 -2.39 1.03
C GLU A 77 -3.37 -2.55 1.96
N CYS A 78 -3.19 -3.27 3.08
CA CYS A 78 -4.22 -3.40 4.11
C CYS A 78 -4.54 -2.05 4.79
N LYS A 79 -3.54 -1.21 5.03
CA LYS A 79 -3.74 0.13 5.59
C LYS A 79 -4.56 1.00 4.63
N ASP A 80 -4.22 1.01 3.34
CA ASP A 80 -4.96 1.75 2.31
C ASP A 80 -6.42 1.28 2.23
N ALA A 81 -6.65 -0.04 2.22
CA ALA A 81 -8.00 -0.61 2.19
C ALA A 81 -8.83 -0.18 3.41
N ARG A 82 -8.22 -0.17 4.60
CA ARG A 82 -8.85 0.31 5.83
C ARG A 82 -9.17 1.80 5.76
N ASP A 83 -8.20 2.61 5.36
CA ASP A 83 -8.35 4.07 5.28
C ASP A 83 -9.44 4.45 4.24
N ALA A 84 -9.52 3.72 3.11
CA ALA A 84 -10.58 3.86 2.12
C ALA A 84 -11.97 3.48 2.69
N TYR A 85 -12.06 2.38 3.42
CA TYR A 85 -13.30 1.98 4.09
C TYR A 85 -13.75 3.01 5.14
N ASP A 86 -12.82 3.52 5.96
CA ASP A 86 -13.13 4.55 6.94
C ASP A 86 -13.58 5.86 6.31
N ALA A 87 -13.02 6.25 5.15
CA ALA A 87 -13.49 7.39 4.39
C ALA A 87 -14.93 7.19 3.87
N LEU A 88 -15.24 6.01 3.32
CA LEU A 88 -16.60 5.66 2.87
C LEU A 88 -17.60 5.66 4.03
N ARG A 89 -17.19 5.12 5.19
CA ARG A 89 -18.01 5.07 6.40
C ARG A 89 -18.30 6.47 6.94
N LYS A 90 -17.29 7.35 7.00
CA LYS A 90 -17.47 8.76 7.39
C LYS A 90 -18.37 9.51 6.40
N ALA A 91 -18.35 9.16 5.12
CA ALA A 91 -19.24 9.73 4.10
C ALA A 91 -20.66 9.12 4.10
N GLY A 92 -20.97 8.16 4.97
CA GLY A 92 -22.27 7.50 5.05
C GLY A 92 -22.59 6.56 3.87
N LYS A 93 -21.57 6.14 3.10
CA LYS A 93 -21.71 5.28 1.90
C LYS A 93 -21.27 3.83 2.13
N ALA A 94 -20.66 3.53 3.27
CA ALA A 94 -20.21 2.18 3.58
C ALA A 94 -21.38 1.28 3.99
N ASN A 95 -21.45 0.08 3.41
CA ASN A 95 -22.33 -0.97 3.90
C ASN A 95 -21.78 -1.53 5.23
N PRO A 96 -22.55 -1.48 6.34
CA PRO A 96 -22.07 -1.94 7.65
C PRO A 96 -21.87 -3.46 7.74
N LEU A 97 -22.42 -4.24 6.81
CA LEU A 97 -22.35 -5.70 6.81
C LEU A 97 -21.29 -6.27 5.87
N LEU A 98 -20.92 -5.54 4.80
CA LEU A 98 -20.01 -6.02 3.76
C LEU A 98 -18.95 -4.95 3.40
N PRO A 99 -17.70 -5.08 3.87
CA PRO A 99 -16.61 -4.19 3.50
C PRO A 99 -16.34 -4.26 1.99
N GLY A 100 -16.28 -3.11 1.31
CA GLY A 100 -15.97 -3.02 -0.13
C GLY A 100 -17.18 -3.07 -1.07
N VAL A 101 -18.39 -3.29 -0.54
CA VAL A 101 -19.63 -3.14 -1.30
C VAL A 101 -20.21 -1.75 -1.00
N GLU A 102 -20.37 -0.91 -2.03
CA GLU A 102 -21.09 0.35 -1.85
C GLU A 102 -22.50 0.05 -1.37
N SER A 103 -22.98 0.80 -0.38
CA SER A 103 -24.40 0.74 -0.04
C SER A 103 -25.17 1.32 -1.21
N THR A 104 -25.59 0.46 -2.15
CA THR A 104 -26.59 0.85 -3.15
C THR A 104 -27.77 1.40 -2.36
N ARG A 105 -28.18 2.63 -2.70
CA ARG A 105 -29.40 3.22 -2.15
C ARG A 105 -30.56 2.34 -2.61
N ALA A 106 -30.87 1.32 -1.83
CA ALA A 106 -32.05 0.48 -1.97
C ALA A 106 -33.36 1.28 -1.88
N SER A 107 -33.30 2.60 -1.66
CA SER A 107 -34.47 3.47 -1.63
C SER A 107 -35.05 3.80 -3.01
N LYS A 108 -34.26 3.90 -4.08
CA LYS A 108 -34.81 4.30 -5.39
C LYS A 108 -35.45 3.15 -6.14
N ASP A 109 -34.81 1.99 -6.17
CA ASP A 109 -35.31 0.83 -6.93
C ASP A 109 -36.59 0.25 -6.30
N VAL A 110 -36.74 0.34 -4.98
CA VAL A 110 -37.95 -0.12 -4.26
C VAL A 110 -39.11 0.86 -4.47
N GLU A 111 -38.86 2.17 -4.49
CA GLU A 111 -39.89 3.17 -4.81
C GLU A 111 -40.33 3.07 -6.28
N GLU A 112 -39.40 2.86 -7.21
CA GLU A 112 -39.69 2.69 -8.63
C GLU A 112 -40.46 1.39 -8.92
N PHE A 113 -40.12 0.30 -8.23
CA PHE A 113 -40.84 -0.97 -8.33
C PHE A 113 -42.24 -0.92 -7.69
N ALA A 114 -42.38 -0.22 -6.55
CA ALA A 114 -43.69 0.02 -5.93
C ALA A 114 -44.59 0.88 -6.82
N ALA A 115 -44.04 1.92 -7.46
CA ALA A 115 -44.78 2.75 -8.41
C ALA A 115 -45.20 1.96 -9.67
N ALA A 116 -44.37 1.03 -10.15
CA ALA A 116 -44.73 0.15 -11.26
C ALA A 116 -45.88 -0.81 -10.91
N LEU A 117 -45.89 -1.35 -9.68
CA LEU A 117 -46.95 -2.22 -9.17
C LEU A 117 -48.29 -1.49 -8.99
N GLU A 118 -48.29 -0.21 -8.62
CA GLU A 118 -49.53 0.58 -8.53
C GLU A 118 -50.17 0.87 -9.91
N GLY A 119 -49.37 0.86 -10.98
CA GLY A 119 -49.86 1.00 -12.36
C GLY A 119 -50.59 -0.22 -12.89
N ASP A 120 -50.19 -1.43 -12.49
CA ASP A 120 -50.74 -2.70 -12.99
C ASP A 120 -52.04 -3.14 -12.28
N VAL A 121 -52.38 -2.53 -11.13
CA VAL A 121 -53.60 -2.87 -10.35
C VAL A 121 -54.85 -2.08 -10.81
N ASN A 122 -54.69 -1.09 -11.70
CA ASN A 122 -55.77 -0.24 -12.21
C ASN A 122 -56.24 -0.58 -13.64
N LEU A 123 -56.21 -1.85 -14.03
CA LEU A 123 -56.82 -2.37 -15.27
C LEU A 123 -57.98 -3.33 -14.97
#